data_AF-A0A7C7CLF0-F1
#
_entry.id   AF-A0A7C7CLF0-F1
#
_cell.length_a   1.000
_cell.length_b   1.000
_cell.length_c   1.000
_cell.angle_alpha   90.00
_cell.angle_beta   90.00
_cell.angle_gamma   90.00
#
_symmetry.space_group_name_H-M   'P 1'
#
loop_
_entity.id
_entity.type
_entity.pdbx_description
1 polymer ?
#
loop_
_entity_poly.entity_id
_entity_poly.type
_entity_poly.pdbx_seq_one_letter_code
_entity_poly.pdbx_strand_id
1 'polypeptide(L)'
;MRRFIVYFLFLNILFGQKILIPMDIGQRDHLKAYGLAFWILGKNINVEWLLNYRGGSFLTDTSPEIEKECRVRGINYELINAAETISIYGHIEQNNMDVVVLEKAPKIAIYTPPNKQPWDDAVTLALSYAEVPYETLWDEDVFQGKLENYDWLHLHHEDFTGQYGKFYRNYHSAPWYIQQQKEFEAMAARHGFPTVHEEKKGVARAIKAYVGTGGFLFAMCSATDSYDIALATEGLDAAHSVFDGTPVVPQVQDKLDYSKTFAFTDFNIMPDPMIYEFSDIDYPPA
;
A
#
# COMPACT_ATOMS: atom_id res chain seq x y z
N MET A 1 -77.46 -7.03 14.41
CA MET A 1 -76.34 -6.12 14.64
C MET A 1 -75.06 -6.79 14.19
N ARG A 2 -74.51 -6.38 13.04
CA ARG A 2 -73.33 -7.01 12.41
C ARG A 2 -72.09 -6.42 13.10
N ARG A 3 -71.38 -7.21 13.92
CA ARG A 3 -70.14 -6.78 14.57
C ARG A 3 -69.03 -6.73 13.52
N PHE A 4 -68.57 -5.53 13.17
CA PHE A 4 -67.34 -5.33 12.41
C PHE A 4 -66.16 -5.54 13.35
N ILE A 5 -65.37 -6.58 13.10
CA ILE A 5 -64.09 -6.81 13.78
C ILE A 5 -63.03 -6.09 12.94
N VAL A 6 -62.44 -5.04 13.48
CA VAL A 6 -61.31 -4.32 12.87
C VAL A 6 -60.03 -5.01 13.33
N TYR A 7 -59.34 -5.70 12.41
CA TYR A 7 -58.00 -6.23 12.67
C TYR A 7 -56.98 -5.09 12.52
N PHE A 8 -56.34 -4.70 13.62
CA PHE A 8 -55.16 -3.84 13.60
C PHE A 8 -53.96 -4.68 13.13
N LEU A 9 -53.52 -4.46 11.89
CA LEU A 9 -52.23 -4.96 11.41
C LEU A 9 -51.14 -4.10 12.06
N PHE A 10 -50.44 -4.66 13.05
CA PHE A 10 -49.19 -4.07 13.53
C PHE A 10 -48.12 -4.33 12.46
N LEU A 11 -47.80 -3.31 11.65
CA LEU A 11 -46.57 -3.27 10.89
C LEU A 11 -45.41 -3.22 11.90
N ASN A 12 -44.73 -4.34 12.10
CA ASN A 12 -43.43 -4.33 12.76
C ASN A 12 -42.42 -3.76 11.76
N ILE A 13 -42.08 -2.48 11.93
CA ILE A 13 -40.93 -1.89 11.26
C ILE A 13 -39.71 -2.52 11.93
N LEU A 14 -39.11 -3.52 11.28
CA LEU A 14 -37.84 -4.08 11.69
C LEU A 14 -36.77 -3.02 11.41
N PHE A 15 -36.36 -2.29 12.44
CA PHE A 15 -35.17 -1.47 12.36
C PHE A 15 -33.97 -2.41 12.24
N GLY A 16 -33.20 -2.26 11.16
CA GLY A 16 -32.00 -3.06 10.93
C GLY A 16 -31.01 -2.88 12.09
N GLN A 17 -30.62 -4.00 12.70
CA GLN A 17 -29.47 -4.01 13.59
C GLN A 17 -28.20 -3.89 12.75
N LYS A 18 -27.22 -3.14 13.24
CA LYS A 18 -25.90 -3.05 12.62
C LYS A 18 -24.87 -3.76 13.49
N ILE A 19 -23.78 -4.17 12.85
CA ILE A 19 -22.58 -4.68 13.51
C ILE A 19 -21.55 -3.55 13.52
N LEU A 20 -21.19 -3.10 14.73
CA LEU A 20 -20.07 -2.20 14.95
C LEU A 20 -18.83 -3.03 15.29
N ILE A 21 -17.73 -2.82 14.57
CA ILE A 21 -16.44 -3.44 14.79
C ILE A 21 -15.53 -2.35 15.36
N PRO A 22 -15.34 -2.30 16.69
CA PRO A 22 -14.49 -1.28 17.29
C PRO A 22 -13.03 -1.48 16.90
N MET A 23 -12.31 -0.37 16.71
CA MET A 23 -10.88 -0.36 16.38
C MET A 23 -10.05 0.34 17.46
N ASP A 24 -10.65 0.60 18.62
CA ASP A 24 -9.97 1.13 19.81
C ASP A 24 -9.16 0.04 20.53
N ILE A 25 -8.61 0.37 21.70
CA ILE A 25 -7.83 -0.55 22.55
C ILE A 25 -8.60 -1.79 23.00
N GLY A 26 -9.93 -1.77 22.90
CA GLY A 26 -10.79 -2.89 23.25
C GLY A 26 -10.78 -3.98 22.19
N GLN A 27 -10.33 -3.74 20.97
CA GLN A 27 -10.28 -4.75 19.91
C GLN A 27 -9.21 -5.82 20.21
N ARG A 28 -9.58 -7.11 20.06
CA ARG A 28 -8.68 -8.25 20.31
C ARG A 28 -7.65 -8.42 19.21
N ASP A 29 -8.02 -8.13 17.98
CA ASP A 29 -7.15 -8.28 16.81
C ASP A 29 -7.53 -7.29 15.71
N HIS A 30 -6.79 -6.18 15.63
CA HIS A 30 -7.04 -5.12 14.65
C HIS A 30 -6.77 -5.58 13.22
N LEU A 31 -5.75 -6.41 12.99
CA LEU A 31 -5.40 -6.86 11.65
C LEU A 31 -6.48 -7.78 11.09
N LYS A 32 -6.99 -8.71 11.90
CA LYS A 32 -8.14 -9.55 11.50
C LYS A 32 -9.42 -8.75 11.30
N ALA A 33 -9.60 -7.64 12.03
CA ALA A 33 -10.74 -6.73 11.84
C ALA A 33 -10.68 -5.98 10.49
N TYR A 34 -9.51 -5.48 10.09
CA TYR A 34 -9.30 -4.96 8.73
C TYR A 34 -9.55 -6.04 7.67
N GLY A 35 -9.06 -7.25 7.90
CA GLY A 35 -9.33 -8.41 7.07
C GLY A 35 -10.82 -8.69 6.88
N LEU A 36 -11.60 -8.59 7.95
CA LEU A 36 -13.05 -8.74 7.88
C LEU A 36 -13.67 -7.65 7.00
N ALA A 37 -13.27 -6.39 7.13
CA ALA A 37 -13.79 -5.31 6.28
C ALA A 37 -13.54 -5.61 4.79
N PHE A 38 -12.33 -6.05 4.42
CA PHE A 38 -12.02 -6.49 3.05
C PHE A 38 -12.87 -7.68 2.60
N TRP A 39 -13.07 -8.66 3.48
CA TRP A 39 -13.88 -9.84 3.18
C TRP A 39 -15.36 -9.48 2.96
N ILE A 40 -15.91 -8.54 3.73
CA ILE A 40 -17.28 -8.03 3.55
C ILE A 40 -17.41 -7.32 2.20
N LEU A 41 -16.44 -6.45 1.87
CA LEU A 41 -16.40 -5.75 0.58
C LEU A 41 -16.29 -6.73 -0.60
N GLY A 42 -15.54 -7.83 -0.44
CA GLY A 42 -15.44 -8.91 -1.43
C GLY A 42 -16.77 -9.64 -1.70
N LYS A 43 -17.77 -9.49 -0.82
CA LYS A 43 -19.13 -9.98 -0.99
C LYS A 43 -20.09 -8.93 -1.59
N ASN A 44 -19.56 -7.78 -2.03
CA ASN A 44 -20.33 -6.63 -2.51
C ASN A 44 -21.31 -6.10 -1.44
N ILE A 45 -20.86 -6.12 -0.17
CA ILE A 45 -21.59 -5.52 0.95
C ILE A 45 -20.81 -4.28 1.38
N ASN A 46 -21.51 -3.15 1.50
CA ASN A 46 -20.87 -1.90 1.88
C ASN A 46 -20.46 -1.93 3.35
N VAL A 47 -19.34 -1.28 3.65
CA VAL A 47 -18.83 -1.06 5.01
C VAL A 47 -18.66 0.44 5.21
N GLU A 48 -19.18 0.98 6.30
CA GLU A 48 -18.89 2.35 6.71
C GLU A 48 -17.65 2.37 7.59
N TRP A 49 -16.64 3.16 7.20
CA TRP A 49 -15.47 3.45 8.01
C TRP A 49 -15.71 4.75 8.79
N LEU A 50 -15.83 4.61 10.11
CA LEU A 50 -16.10 5.70 11.04
C LEU A 50 -14.77 6.31 11.50
N LEU A 51 -14.24 7.23 10.69
CA LEU A 51 -12.94 7.88 10.91
C LEU A 51 -12.89 8.58 12.27
N ASN A 52 -11.81 8.32 13.03
CA ASN A 52 -11.56 8.82 14.39
C ASN A 52 -12.61 8.42 15.45
N TYR A 53 -13.69 7.72 15.08
CA TYR A 53 -14.63 7.15 16.05
C TYR A 53 -14.11 5.80 16.54
N ARG A 54 -13.81 5.72 17.85
CA ARG A 54 -13.30 4.50 18.50
C ARG A 54 -12.17 3.82 17.69
N GLY A 55 -11.13 4.61 17.36
CA GLY A 55 -9.96 4.12 16.63
C GLY A 55 -10.16 3.90 15.13
N GLY A 56 -11.25 4.41 14.53
CA GLY A 56 -11.55 4.18 13.11
C GLY A 56 -12.42 2.94 12.91
N SER A 57 -13.51 2.83 13.66
CA SER A 57 -14.36 1.63 13.68
C SER A 57 -15.03 1.35 12.33
N PHE A 58 -15.38 0.10 12.09
CA PHE A 58 -16.20 -0.28 10.93
C PHE A 58 -17.64 -0.54 11.34
N LEU A 59 -18.58 -0.19 10.47
CA LEU A 59 -20.00 -0.39 10.68
C LEU A 59 -20.63 -1.01 9.43
N THR A 60 -21.41 -2.07 9.60
CA THR A 60 -22.07 -2.79 8.51
C THR A 60 -23.44 -3.26 8.95
N ASP A 61 -24.34 -3.56 8.00
CA ASP A 61 -25.60 -4.22 8.31
C ASP A 61 -25.36 -5.61 8.92
N THR A 62 -26.24 -6.02 9.83
CA THR A 62 -26.11 -7.33 10.47
C THR A 62 -26.41 -8.47 9.50
N SER A 63 -25.63 -9.55 9.61
CA SER A 63 -25.85 -10.81 8.92
C SER A 63 -25.30 -11.96 9.77
N PRO A 64 -26.01 -13.11 9.87
CA PRO A 64 -25.49 -14.29 10.56
C PRO A 64 -24.12 -14.75 10.02
N GLU A 65 -23.85 -14.49 8.74
CA GLU A 65 -22.57 -14.82 8.10
C GLU A 65 -21.44 -13.93 8.63
N ILE A 66 -21.67 -12.61 8.72
CA ILE A 66 -20.69 -11.64 9.22
C ILE A 66 -20.40 -11.88 10.71
N GLU A 67 -21.43 -12.11 11.53
CA GLU A 67 -21.22 -12.41 12.94
C GLU A 67 -20.43 -13.70 13.15
N LYS A 68 -20.71 -14.73 12.35
CA LYS A 68 -19.96 -15.99 12.38
C LYS A 68 -18.50 -15.73 12.02
N GLU A 69 -18.25 -14.94 10.98
CA GLU A 69 -16.90 -14.58 10.55
C GLU A 69 -16.14 -13.79 11.63
N CYS A 70 -16.80 -12.83 12.30
CA CYS A 70 -16.22 -12.13 13.46
C CYS A 70 -15.76 -13.11 14.55
N ARG A 71 -16.60 -14.09 14.88
CA ARG A 71 -16.29 -15.13 15.89
C ARG A 71 -15.14 -16.03 15.45
N VAL A 72 -15.11 -16.45 14.18
CA VAL A 72 -14.05 -17.30 13.61
C VAL A 72 -12.71 -16.57 13.61
N ARG A 73 -12.70 -15.29 13.26
CA ARG A 73 -11.52 -14.42 13.27
C ARG A 73 -11.07 -13.99 14.66
N GLY A 74 -11.87 -14.25 15.70
CA GLY A 74 -11.53 -13.92 17.09
C GLY A 74 -11.60 -12.42 17.42
N ILE A 75 -12.27 -11.62 16.60
CA ILE A 75 -12.39 -10.17 16.79
C ILE A 75 -13.60 -9.79 17.65
N ASN A 76 -13.53 -8.61 18.26
CA ASN A 76 -14.64 -8.02 18.98
C ASN A 76 -15.58 -7.28 18.01
N TYR A 77 -16.88 -7.43 18.24
CA TYR A 77 -17.96 -6.74 17.54
C TYR A 77 -19.13 -6.51 18.48
N GLU A 78 -19.95 -5.51 18.18
CA GLU A 78 -21.12 -5.11 18.95
C GLU A 78 -22.34 -5.08 18.02
N LEU A 79 -23.45 -5.69 18.45
CA LEU A 79 -24.74 -5.54 17.77
C LEU A 79 -25.40 -4.27 18.31
N ILE A 80 -25.61 -3.30 17.43
CA ILE A 80 -26.22 -2.01 17.78
C ILE A 80 -27.56 -1.84 17.07
N ASN A 81 -28.51 -1.21 17.75
CA ASN A 81 -29.82 -0.88 17.20
C ASN A 81 -29.82 0.51 16.54
N ALA A 82 -30.90 0.84 15.85
CA ALA A 82 -31.01 2.11 15.12
C ALA A 82 -30.86 3.37 16.00
N ALA A 83 -31.30 3.35 17.25
CA ALA A 83 -31.13 4.50 18.14
C ALA A 83 -29.65 4.72 18.52
N GLU A 84 -28.92 3.63 18.75
CA GLU A 84 -27.47 3.67 18.98
C GLU A 84 -26.73 4.13 17.73
N THR A 85 -27.09 3.62 16.55
CA THR A 85 -26.52 4.07 15.27
C THR A 85 -26.70 5.58 15.06
N ILE A 86 -27.91 6.10 15.28
CA ILE A 86 -28.19 7.55 15.19
C ILE A 86 -27.35 8.34 16.21
N SER A 87 -27.20 7.81 17.43
CA SER A 87 -26.35 8.45 18.44
C SER A 87 -24.88 8.50 18.03
N ILE A 88 -24.37 7.46 17.36
CA ILE A 88 -23.00 7.41 16.85
C ILE A 88 -22.82 8.47 15.76
N TYR A 89 -23.72 8.53 14.78
CA TYR A 89 -23.64 9.54 13.72
C TYR A 89 -23.73 10.96 14.27
N GLY A 90 -24.64 11.21 15.22
CA GLY A 90 -24.73 12.52 15.89
C GLY A 90 -23.46 12.88 16.67
N HIS A 91 -22.75 11.91 17.24
CA HIS A 91 -21.46 12.14 17.87
C HIS A 91 -20.37 12.46 16.85
N ILE A 92 -20.33 11.73 15.72
CA ILE A 92 -19.38 11.95 14.64
C ILE A 92 -19.55 13.37 14.06
N GLU A 93 -20.77 13.79 13.73
CA GLU A 93 -21.07 15.12 13.18
C GLU A 93 -20.66 16.29 14.10
N GLN A 94 -20.61 16.07 15.41
CA GLN A 94 -20.28 17.09 16.41
C GLN A 94 -18.78 17.17 16.73
N ASN A 95 -17.95 16.28 16.18
CA ASN A 95 -16.53 16.16 16.51
C ASN A 95 -15.66 16.12 15.24
N ASN A 96 -14.33 16.07 15.41
CA ASN A 96 -13.40 15.92 14.30
C ASN A 96 -13.32 14.46 13.80
N MET A 97 -14.45 13.96 13.29
CA MET A 97 -14.69 12.60 12.84
C MET A 97 -15.43 12.64 11.50
N ASP A 98 -15.46 11.52 10.78
CA ASP A 98 -16.16 11.43 9.49
C ASP A 98 -16.64 10.00 9.20
N VAL A 99 -17.57 9.84 8.26
CA VAL A 99 -18.05 8.53 7.78
C VAL A 99 -17.72 8.37 6.31
N VAL A 100 -16.87 7.39 5.99
CA VAL A 100 -16.54 7.02 4.60
C VAL A 100 -17.21 5.70 4.26
N VAL A 101 -18.02 5.69 3.20
CA VAL A 101 -18.61 4.45 2.69
C VAL A 101 -17.63 3.75 1.78
N LEU A 102 -17.31 2.49 2.11
CA LEU A 102 -16.48 1.60 1.32
C LEU A 102 -17.40 0.63 0.56
N GLU A 103 -17.23 0.55 -0.76
CA GLU A 103 -18.15 -0.20 -1.63
C GLU A 103 -17.49 -1.39 -2.33
N LYS A 104 -16.16 -1.37 -2.51
CA LYS A 104 -15.42 -2.40 -3.25
C LYS A 104 -14.07 -2.66 -2.60
N ALA A 105 -13.68 -3.92 -2.52
CA ALA A 105 -12.33 -4.31 -2.14
C ALA A 105 -11.35 -4.01 -3.30
N PRO A 106 -10.28 -3.22 -3.08
CA PRO A 106 -9.28 -2.96 -4.11
C PRO A 106 -8.47 -4.23 -4.42
N LYS A 107 -8.07 -4.39 -5.69
CA LYS A 107 -7.04 -5.35 -6.06
C LYS A 107 -5.67 -4.78 -5.74
N ILE A 108 -4.91 -5.46 -4.89
CA ILE A 108 -3.63 -4.98 -4.37
C ILE A 108 -2.48 -5.76 -5.04
N ALA A 109 -1.50 -5.02 -5.56
CA ALA A 109 -0.21 -5.55 -5.96
C ALA A 109 0.89 -5.10 -4.99
N ILE A 110 1.77 -6.03 -4.62
CA ILE A 110 3.00 -5.78 -3.89
C ILE A 110 4.17 -5.91 -4.86
N TYR A 111 4.90 -4.83 -5.06
CA TYR A 111 6.12 -4.86 -5.86
C TYR A 111 7.24 -5.45 -5.01
N THR A 112 7.75 -6.63 -5.39
CA THR A 112 8.73 -7.36 -4.60
C THR A 112 9.51 -8.35 -5.47
N PRO A 113 10.83 -8.51 -5.27
CA PRO A 113 11.63 -9.41 -6.09
C PRO A 113 11.28 -10.87 -5.80
N PRO A 114 11.36 -11.76 -6.81
CA PRO A 114 10.93 -13.15 -6.68
C PRO A 114 11.74 -13.97 -5.65
N ASN A 115 12.94 -13.52 -5.31
CA ASN A 115 13.87 -14.21 -4.42
C ASN A 115 13.88 -13.67 -2.96
N LYS A 116 12.95 -12.75 -2.61
CA LYS A 116 12.87 -12.21 -1.24
C LYS A 116 12.34 -13.26 -0.27
N GLN A 117 12.93 -13.33 0.93
CA GLN A 117 12.45 -14.27 1.95
C GLN A 117 11.15 -13.75 2.59
N PRO A 118 10.16 -14.61 2.87
CA PRO A 118 8.85 -14.17 3.38
C PRO A 118 8.86 -13.45 4.73
N TRP A 119 9.87 -13.67 5.58
CA TRP A 119 9.99 -12.99 6.87
C TRP A 119 10.68 -11.62 6.77
N ASP A 120 11.30 -11.32 5.62
CA ASP A 120 11.95 -10.03 5.36
C ASP A 120 10.95 -8.99 4.80
N ASP A 121 9.66 -9.34 4.70
CA ASP A 121 8.61 -8.46 4.19
C ASP A 121 7.42 -8.40 5.16
N ALA A 122 7.49 -7.40 6.06
CA ALA A 122 6.45 -7.16 7.06
C ALA A 122 5.09 -6.83 6.43
N VAL A 123 5.06 -6.31 5.20
CA VAL A 123 3.82 -5.93 4.50
C VAL A 123 3.06 -7.18 4.09
N THR A 124 3.72 -8.09 3.37
CA THR A 124 3.10 -9.35 2.95
C THR A 124 2.71 -10.23 4.14
N LEU A 125 3.49 -10.21 5.23
CA LEU A 125 3.15 -10.89 6.47
C LEU A 125 1.88 -10.32 7.10
N ALA A 126 1.78 -8.98 7.20
CA ALA A 126 0.60 -8.32 7.76
C ALA A 126 -0.66 -8.57 6.92
N LEU A 127 -0.56 -8.46 5.59
CA LEU A 127 -1.69 -8.73 4.69
C LEU A 127 -2.12 -10.20 4.75
N SER A 128 -1.16 -11.13 4.73
CA SER A 128 -1.44 -12.56 4.89
C SER A 128 -2.10 -12.87 6.22
N TYR A 129 -1.60 -12.27 7.32
CA TYR A 129 -2.19 -12.43 8.64
C TYR A 129 -3.60 -11.86 8.71
N ALA A 130 -3.84 -10.68 8.12
CA ALA A 130 -5.17 -10.10 8.01
C ALA A 130 -6.09 -10.89 7.05
N GLU A 131 -5.55 -11.79 6.23
CA GLU A 131 -6.27 -12.48 5.14
C GLU A 131 -6.80 -11.50 4.08
N VAL A 132 -6.04 -10.45 3.81
CA VAL A 132 -6.31 -9.51 2.70
C VAL A 132 -5.63 -10.05 1.44
N PRO A 133 -6.39 -10.33 0.35
CA PRO A 133 -5.80 -10.83 -0.89
C PRO A 133 -4.87 -9.81 -1.54
N TYR A 134 -3.70 -10.27 -1.99
CA TYR A 134 -2.76 -9.48 -2.77
C TYR A 134 -2.07 -10.40 -3.78
N GLU A 135 -1.51 -9.79 -4.83
CA GLU A 135 -0.59 -10.46 -5.75
C GLU A 135 0.77 -9.76 -5.71
N THR A 136 1.83 -10.50 -6.05
CA THR A 136 3.17 -9.95 -6.16
C THR A 136 3.50 -9.71 -7.62
N LEU A 137 4.24 -8.65 -7.91
CA LEU A 137 4.77 -8.38 -9.24
C LEU A 137 6.19 -7.82 -9.16
N TRP A 138 6.92 -7.91 -10.27
CA TRP A 138 8.27 -7.39 -10.40
C TRP A 138 8.45 -6.58 -11.69
N ASP A 139 9.68 -6.15 -11.99
CA ASP A 139 10.03 -5.31 -13.14
C ASP A 139 9.45 -5.82 -14.47
N GLU A 140 9.60 -7.11 -14.73
CA GLU A 140 9.09 -7.77 -15.93
C GLU A 140 7.57 -7.60 -16.06
N ASP A 141 6.84 -7.73 -14.95
CA ASP A 141 5.38 -7.56 -14.93
C ASP A 141 4.96 -6.11 -15.18
N VAL A 142 5.76 -5.15 -14.68
CA VAL A 142 5.56 -3.72 -14.94
C VAL A 142 5.75 -3.43 -16.43
N PHE A 143 6.83 -3.92 -17.05
CA PHE A 143 7.08 -3.73 -18.48
C PHE A 143 6.07 -4.46 -19.38
N GLN A 144 5.47 -5.56 -18.89
CA GLN A 144 4.38 -6.25 -19.57
C GLN A 144 3.01 -5.55 -19.40
N GLY A 145 2.95 -4.43 -18.68
CA GLY A 145 1.73 -3.64 -18.50
C GLY A 145 0.77 -4.21 -17.45
N LYS A 146 1.20 -5.17 -16.62
CA LYS A 146 0.28 -5.86 -15.68
C LYS A 146 -0.28 -4.96 -14.59
N LEU A 147 0.32 -3.78 -14.35
CA LEU A 147 -0.17 -2.79 -13.38
C LEU A 147 -1.64 -2.40 -13.62
N GLU A 148 -2.12 -2.42 -14.87
CA GLU A 148 -3.51 -2.10 -15.21
C GLU A 148 -4.55 -3.03 -14.56
N ASN A 149 -4.12 -4.20 -14.07
CA ASN A 149 -5.01 -5.17 -13.42
C ASN A 149 -5.25 -4.88 -11.94
N TYR A 150 -4.54 -3.92 -11.36
CA TYR A 150 -4.54 -3.64 -9.92
C TYR A 150 -5.01 -2.22 -9.63
N ASP A 151 -5.81 -2.08 -8.58
CA ASP A 151 -6.27 -0.77 -8.13
C ASP A 151 -5.15 -0.07 -7.34
N TRP A 152 -4.40 -0.83 -6.52
CA TRP A 152 -3.36 -0.31 -5.62
C TRP A 152 -2.01 -1.02 -5.84
N LEU A 153 -0.92 -0.26 -5.83
CA LEU A 153 0.46 -0.74 -5.84
C LEU A 153 1.18 -0.34 -4.55
N HIS A 154 1.81 -1.31 -3.88
CA HIS A 154 2.61 -1.08 -2.69
C HIS A 154 4.11 -1.29 -2.99
N LEU A 155 4.94 -0.32 -2.63
CA LEU A 155 6.41 -0.37 -2.74
C LEU A 155 7.03 -0.35 -1.34
N HIS A 156 7.92 -1.30 -1.04
CA HIS A 156 8.52 -1.43 0.28
C HIS A 156 9.99 -1.88 0.22
N HIS A 157 10.90 -1.02 0.72
CA HIS A 157 12.36 -1.23 0.68
C HIS A 157 12.95 -1.43 -0.72
N GLU A 158 12.41 -0.69 -1.69
CA GLU A 158 12.88 -0.75 -3.07
C GLU A 158 13.82 0.41 -3.38
N ASP A 159 14.69 0.15 -4.36
CA ASP A 159 15.70 1.08 -4.86
C ASP A 159 15.50 1.28 -6.38
N PHE A 160 14.93 2.43 -6.74
CA PHE A 160 14.76 2.83 -8.14
C PHE A 160 15.99 3.53 -8.73
N THR A 161 17.05 3.77 -7.94
CA THR A 161 18.30 4.39 -8.43
C THR A 161 19.24 3.37 -9.09
N GLY A 162 19.00 2.07 -8.91
CA GLY A 162 19.83 0.99 -9.45
C GLY A 162 21.15 0.79 -8.69
N GLN A 163 21.22 1.20 -7.43
CA GLN A 163 22.41 1.12 -6.56
C GLN A 163 22.34 -0.07 -5.58
N TYR A 164 21.51 -1.08 -5.91
CA TYR A 164 21.34 -2.33 -5.18
C TYR A 164 21.09 -2.12 -3.67
N GLY A 165 20.22 -1.17 -3.34
CA GLY A 165 19.83 -0.85 -1.95
C GLY A 165 20.95 -0.18 -1.14
N LYS A 166 22.01 0.32 -1.79
CA LYS A 166 23.21 0.92 -1.18
C LYS A 166 23.85 0.07 -0.07
N PHE A 167 23.80 -1.24 -0.23
CA PHE A 167 24.43 -2.21 0.69
C PHE A 167 25.94 -2.41 0.47
N TYR A 168 26.54 -1.65 -0.45
CA TYR A 168 27.92 -1.81 -0.89
C TYR A 168 28.94 -1.80 0.27
N ARG A 169 28.84 -0.82 1.18
CA ARG A 169 29.76 -0.66 2.33
C ARG A 169 29.99 -1.95 3.10
N ASN A 170 28.90 -2.61 3.45
CA ASN A 170 28.93 -3.77 4.35
C ASN A 170 29.01 -5.09 3.57
N TYR A 171 28.54 -5.13 2.32
CA TYR A 171 28.23 -6.39 1.64
C TYR A 171 28.76 -6.52 0.22
N HIS A 172 29.55 -5.58 -0.32
CA HIS A 172 30.08 -5.66 -1.70
C HIS A 172 30.83 -6.96 -2.03
N SER A 173 31.40 -7.64 -1.04
CA SER A 173 32.10 -8.93 -1.20
C SER A 173 31.26 -10.15 -0.79
N ALA A 174 30.03 -9.93 -0.30
CA ALA A 174 29.15 -11.00 0.13
C ALA A 174 28.62 -11.78 -1.09
N PRO A 175 28.61 -13.13 -1.06
CA PRO A 175 28.14 -13.92 -2.19
C PRO A 175 26.71 -13.63 -2.63
N TRP A 176 25.81 -13.36 -1.68
CA TRP A 176 24.41 -13.03 -1.97
C TRP A 176 24.27 -11.69 -2.71
N TYR A 177 25.10 -10.70 -2.36
CA TYR A 177 25.05 -9.36 -2.96
C TYR A 177 25.58 -9.42 -4.40
N ILE A 178 26.71 -10.10 -4.61
CA ILE A 178 27.27 -10.35 -5.94
C ILE A 178 26.27 -11.11 -6.82
N GLN A 179 25.54 -12.07 -6.26
CA GLN A 179 24.54 -12.82 -6.99
C GLN A 179 23.32 -11.95 -7.35
N GLN A 180 22.82 -11.15 -6.42
CA GLN A 180 21.73 -10.19 -6.66
C GLN A 180 22.09 -9.19 -7.76
N GLN A 181 23.30 -8.62 -7.73
CA GLN A 181 23.79 -7.72 -8.76
C GLN A 181 23.74 -8.37 -10.15
N LYS A 182 24.26 -9.59 -10.29
CA LYS A 182 24.21 -10.33 -11.57
C LYS A 182 22.79 -10.61 -12.05
N GLU A 183 21.88 -10.91 -11.14
CA GLU A 183 20.46 -11.15 -11.48
C GLU A 183 19.80 -9.88 -12.02
N PHE A 184 20.07 -8.74 -11.40
CA PHE A 184 19.53 -7.45 -11.84
C PHE A 184 20.12 -7.00 -13.18
N GLU A 185 21.44 -7.15 -13.36
CA GLU A 185 22.10 -6.86 -14.64
C GLU A 185 21.57 -7.75 -15.78
N ALA A 186 21.35 -9.04 -15.52
CA ALA A 186 20.80 -9.97 -16.49
C ALA A 186 19.34 -9.65 -16.86
N MET A 187 18.57 -9.15 -15.90
CA MET A 187 17.19 -8.70 -16.11
C MET A 187 17.15 -7.43 -16.98
N ALA A 188 17.96 -6.42 -16.63
CA ALA A 188 18.08 -5.19 -17.41
C ALA A 188 18.47 -5.49 -18.87
N ALA A 189 19.47 -6.34 -19.07
CA ALA A 189 19.90 -6.77 -20.40
C ALA A 189 18.79 -7.51 -21.18
N ARG A 190 17.99 -8.35 -20.51
CA ARG A 190 16.86 -9.07 -21.14
C ARG A 190 15.79 -8.11 -21.66
N HIS A 191 15.56 -7.02 -20.95
CA HIS A 191 14.62 -5.97 -21.34
C HIS A 191 15.23 -4.92 -22.28
N GLY A 192 16.50 -5.08 -22.68
CA GLY A 192 17.16 -4.19 -23.63
C GLY A 192 17.70 -2.89 -23.01
N PHE A 193 17.80 -2.82 -21.68
CA PHE A 193 18.42 -1.69 -20.99
C PHE A 193 19.95 -1.90 -20.87
N PRO A 194 20.74 -0.82 -21.01
CA PRO A 194 22.20 -0.92 -20.92
C PRO A 194 22.71 -1.10 -19.48
N THR A 195 21.96 -0.61 -18.49
CA THR A 195 22.32 -0.62 -17.06
C THR A 195 21.07 -0.83 -16.20
N VAL A 196 21.26 -1.27 -14.96
CA VAL A 196 20.16 -1.44 -13.99
C VAL A 196 19.51 -0.10 -13.63
N HIS A 197 20.30 0.97 -13.49
CA HIS A 197 19.73 2.29 -13.20
C HIS A 197 18.81 2.80 -14.32
N GLU A 198 19.10 2.52 -15.60
CA GLU A 198 18.21 2.89 -16.71
C GLU A 198 16.94 2.04 -16.75
N GLU A 199 17.06 0.75 -16.42
CA GLU A 199 15.92 -0.17 -16.27
C GLU A 199 14.99 0.32 -15.15
N LYS A 200 15.51 0.59 -13.96
CA LYS A 200 14.73 1.09 -12.82
C LYS A 200 14.06 2.45 -13.09
N LYS A 201 14.70 3.36 -13.84
CA LYS A 201 14.03 4.59 -14.32
C LYS A 201 12.88 4.27 -15.27
N GLY A 202 13.02 3.24 -16.10
CA GLY A 202 11.94 2.70 -16.92
C GLY A 202 10.75 2.23 -16.08
N VAL A 203 11.00 1.46 -15.03
CA VAL A 203 9.99 1.02 -14.07
C VAL A 203 9.33 2.22 -13.38
N ALA A 204 10.12 3.19 -12.91
CA ALA A 204 9.61 4.38 -12.23
C ALA A 204 8.62 5.16 -13.13
N ARG A 205 8.95 5.33 -14.42
CA ARG A 205 8.06 5.94 -15.42
C ARG A 205 6.77 5.15 -15.64
N ALA A 206 6.87 3.83 -15.74
CA ALA A 206 5.70 2.97 -15.92
C ALA A 206 4.74 3.06 -14.72
N ILE A 207 5.28 3.06 -13.49
CA ILE A 207 4.50 3.30 -12.26
C ILE A 207 3.89 4.71 -12.28
N LYS A 208 4.63 5.73 -12.73
CA LYS A 208 4.11 7.11 -12.80
C LYS A 208 2.94 7.20 -13.77
N ALA A 209 3.03 6.52 -14.92
CA ALA A 209 1.96 6.43 -15.89
C ALA A 209 0.73 5.70 -15.32
N TYR A 210 0.94 4.59 -14.61
CA TYR A 210 -0.13 3.86 -13.90
C TYR A 210 -0.89 4.77 -12.94
N VAL A 211 -0.19 5.53 -12.10
CA VAL A 211 -0.84 6.49 -11.19
C VAL A 211 -1.55 7.61 -11.97
N GLY A 212 -0.95 8.10 -13.06
CA GLY A 212 -1.56 9.08 -13.95
C GLY A 212 -2.87 8.61 -14.61
N THR A 213 -3.12 7.30 -14.65
CA THR A 213 -4.38 6.69 -15.13
C THR A 213 -5.37 6.34 -14.01
N GLY A 214 -5.09 6.73 -12.76
CA GLY A 214 -5.97 6.51 -11.60
C GLY A 214 -5.55 5.38 -10.67
N GLY A 215 -4.41 4.74 -10.90
CA GLY A 215 -3.83 3.78 -9.97
C GLY A 215 -3.41 4.44 -8.65
N PHE A 216 -3.52 3.73 -7.54
CA PHE A 216 -3.07 4.23 -6.24
C PHE A 216 -1.69 3.67 -5.91
N LEU A 217 -0.78 4.56 -5.49
CA LEU A 217 0.57 4.18 -5.09
C LEU A 217 0.75 4.40 -3.59
N PHE A 218 1.20 3.36 -2.90
CA PHE A 218 1.70 3.46 -1.54
C PHE A 218 3.19 3.12 -1.53
N ALA A 219 4.04 4.11 -1.31
CA ALA A 219 5.49 3.93 -1.25
C ALA A 219 5.99 4.27 0.16
N MET A 220 6.81 3.41 0.73
CA MET A 220 7.38 3.60 2.07
C MET A 220 8.87 3.23 2.14
N CYS A 221 9.53 3.71 3.20
CA CYS A 221 10.96 3.55 3.42
C CYS A 221 11.76 4.11 2.22
N SER A 222 12.82 3.44 1.79
CA SER A 222 13.68 3.87 0.66
C SER A 222 12.94 4.01 -0.67
N ALA A 223 11.78 3.36 -0.85
CA ALA A 223 11.02 3.46 -2.08
C ALA A 223 10.46 4.87 -2.28
N THR A 224 10.19 5.60 -1.20
CA THR A 224 9.62 6.95 -1.25
C THR A 224 10.63 7.96 -1.81
N ASP A 225 11.89 7.87 -1.38
CA ASP A 225 12.99 8.72 -1.83
C ASP A 225 13.51 8.30 -3.22
N SER A 226 13.93 7.03 -3.35
CA SER A 226 14.58 6.53 -4.57
C SER A 226 13.71 6.64 -5.82
N TYR A 227 12.38 6.59 -5.66
CA TYR A 227 11.43 6.75 -6.76
C TYR A 227 11.48 8.15 -7.38
N ASP A 228 11.47 9.20 -6.55
CA ASP A 228 11.57 10.57 -7.04
C ASP A 228 12.98 10.89 -7.56
N ILE A 229 14.03 10.32 -6.97
CA ILE A 229 15.39 10.39 -7.53
C ILE A 229 15.43 9.79 -8.94
N ALA A 230 14.84 8.60 -9.15
CA ALA A 230 14.84 7.96 -10.46
C ALA A 230 14.13 8.81 -11.52
N LEU A 231 13.02 9.46 -11.15
CA LEU A 231 12.29 10.37 -12.03
C LEU A 231 13.09 11.65 -12.33
N ALA A 232 13.74 12.25 -11.32
CA ALA A 232 14.54 13.46 -11.48
C ALA A 232 15.85 13.24 -12.26
N THR A 233 16.39 12.01 -12.24
CA THR A 233 17.63 11.61 -12.93
C THR A 233 17.38 10.97 -14.30
N GLU A 234 16.18 11.14 -14.87
CA GLU A 234 15.88 10.59 -16.18
C GLU A 234 16.83 11.12 -17.27
N GLY A 235 17.52 10.21 -17.95
CA GLY A 235 18.51 10.54 -18.98
C GLY A 235 19.88 10.97 -18.43
N LEU A 236 20.08 10.89 -17.11
CA LEU A 236 21.33 11.23 -16.43
C LEU A 236 21.86 10.03 -15.65
N ASP A 237 23.13 9.69 -15.80
CA ASP A 237 23.76 8.73 -14.89
C ASP A 237 24.08 9.40 -13.55
N ALA A 238 23.38 8.97 -12.49
CA ALA A 238 23.57 9.42 -11.12
C ALA A 238 24.09 8.30 -10.21
N ALA A 239 24.17 7.06 -10.71
CA ALA A 239 24.60 5.91 -9.95
C ALA A 239 26.13 5.92 -9.83
N HIS A 240 26.67 5.65 -8.64
CA HIS A 240 28.12 5.62 -8.49
C HIS A 240 28.75 4.52 -9.36
N SER A 241 29.89 4.81 -9.98
CA SER A 241 30.61 3.91 -10.90
C SER A 241 31.04 2.56 -10.31
N VAL A 242 30.85 2.32 -9.01
CA VAL A 242 31.12 1.02 -8.39
C VAL A 242 30.04 0.00 -8.73
N PHE A 243 28.86 0.46 -9.16
CA PHE A 243 27.68 -0.36 -9.42
C PHE A 243 27.61 -0.90 -10.85
N ASP A 244 28.08 -0.14 -11.84
CA ASP A 244 27.99 -0.50 -13.26
C ASP A 244 29.25 -0.12 -14.09
N GLY A 245 30.23 0.53 -13.46
CA GLY A 245 31.47 0.94 -14.11
C GLY A 245 31.38 2.21 -14.96
N THR A 246 30.22 2.86 -15.06
CA THR A 246 30.06 4.12 -15.81
C THR A 246 30.28 5.34 -14.91
N PRO A 247 30.83 6.45 -15.45
CA PRO A 247 31.05 7.65 -14.65
C PRO A 247 29.74 8.40 -14.41
N VAL A 248 29.50 8.79 -13.15
CA VAL A 248 28.44 9.73 -12.78
C VAL A 248 28.56 11.00 -13.62
N VAL A 249 27.41 11.54 -14.06
CA VAL A 249 27.34 12.80 -14.79
C VAL A 249 27.98 13.92 -13.95
N PRO A 250 28.93 14.71 -14.51
CA PRO A 250 29.50 15.85 -13.80
C PRO A 250 28.42 16.84 -13.39
N GLN A 251 28.45 17.29 -12.13
CA GLN A 251 27.47 18.20 -11.56
C GLN A 251 26.03 17.69 -11.72
N VAL A 252 25.80 16.39 -11.47
CA VAL A 252 24.48 15.76 -11.61
C VAL A 252 23.40 16.45 -10.78
N GLN A 253 23.72 16.96 -9.59
CA GLN A 253 22.80 17.70 -8.73
C GLN A 253 22.19 18.92 -9.43
N ASP A 254 22.99 19.68 -10.17
CA ASP A 254 22.55 20.88 -10.90
C ASP A 254 21.69 20.56 -12.14
N LYS A 255 21.61 19.28 -12.51
CA LYS A 255 20.92 18.79 -13.72
C LYS A 255 19.64 18.01 -13.41
N LEU A 256 19.33 17.78 -12.13
CA LEU A 256 18.11 17.08 -11.73
C LEU A 256 16.87 17.83 -12.23
N ASP A 257 15.93 17.09 -12.82
CA ASP A 257 14.67 17.64 -13.30
C ASP A 257 13.53 17.33 -12.32
N TYR A 258 13.38 18.20 -11.32
CA TYR A 258 12.31 18.07 -10.33
C TYR A 258 10.90 18.22 -10.90
N SER A 259 10.73 18.73 -12.14
CA SER A 259 9.40 18.76 -12.76
C SER A 259 8.86 17.36 -13.07
N LYS A 260 9.73 16.36 -13.07
CA LYS A 260 9.40 14.96 -13.29
C LYS A 260 9.09 14.18 -12.01
N THR A 261 9.35 14.72 -10.83
CA THR A 261 9.09 13.99 -9.58
C THR A 261 7.60 13.86 -9.30
N PHE A 262 7.26 13.11 -8.26
CA PHE A 262 5.91 12.83 -7.83
C PHE A 262 5.52 13.65 -6.60
N ALA A 263 6.34 13.65 -5.55
CA ALA A 263 6.03 14.27 -4.27
C ALA A 263 7.08 15.29 -3.80
N PHE A 264 8.37 14.99 -3.98
CA PHE A 264 9.47 15.79 -3.45
C PHE A 264 10.16 16.60 -4.53
N THR A 265 10.58 17.81 -4.18
CA THR A 265 11.43 18.68 -5.01
C THR A 265 12.59 19.19 -4.18
N ASP A 266 13.61 19.72 -4.85
CA ASP A 266 14.74 20.44 -4.22
C ASP A 266 15.58 19.61 -3.24
N PHE A 267 15.53 18.27 -3.35
CA PHE A 267 16.35 17.36 -2.57
C PHE A 267 17.79 17.27 -3.11
N ASN A 268 18.73 16.98 -2.22
CA ASN A 268 20.14 16.72 -2.56
C ASN A 268 20.42 15.22 -2.55
N ILE A 269 20.88 14.69 -3.68
CA ILE A 269 21.25 13.27 -3.76
C ILE A 269 22.59 13.02 -3.05
N MET A 270 22.71 11.84 -2.45
CA MET A 270 23.90 11.36 -1.76
C MET A 270 24.55 10.23 -2.58
N PRO A 271 25.49 10.55 -3.49
CA PRO A 271 26.06 9.57 -4.42
C PRO A 271 27.10 8.64 -3.80
N ASP A 272 27.56 8.89 -2.57
CA ASP A 272 28.56 8.05 -1.92
C ASP A 272 28.00 6.64 -1.66
N PRO A 273 28.59 5.57 -2.24
CA PRO A 273 28.13 4.19 -2.04
C PRO A 273 28.42 3.67 -0.61
N MET A 274 29.16 4.44 0.20
CA MET A 274 29.47 4.13 1.60
C MET A 274 28.44 4.71 2.58
N ILE A 275 27.48 5.48 2.08
CA ILE A 275 26.34 6.05 2.81
C ILE A 275 25.08 5.29 2.37
N TYR A 276 24.21 4.94 3.32
CA TYR A 276 23.01 4.14 3.03
C TYR A 276 21.92 4.99 2.36
N GLU A 277 21.78 6.23 2.82
CA GLU A 277 20.79 7.21 2.38
C GLU A 277 20.99 7.57 0.91
N PHE A 278 19.88 7.75 0.18
CA PHE A 278 19.90 8.12 -1.24
C PHE A 278 19.84 9.64 -1.43
N SER A 279 19.11 10.35 -0.57
CA SER A 279 19.07 11.81 -0.53
C SER A 279 18.87 12.34 0.90
N ASP A 280 18.64 13.66 1.02
CA ASP A 280 18.26 14.34 2.26
C ASP A 280 16.74 14.36 2.52
N ILE A 281 15.94 13.58 1.77
CA ILE A 281 14.49 13.44 1.99
C ILE A 281 14.17 12.69 3.28
N ASP A 282 14.89 11.60 3.56
CA ASP A 282 14.59 10.73 4.71
C ASP A 282 14.89 11.43 6.05
N TYR A 283 13.87 11.52 6.92
CA TYR A 283 13.99 12.14 8.24
C TYR A 283 13.21 11.40 9.36
N PRO A 284 13.87 11.04 10.48
CA PRO A 284 15.32 11.05 10.65
C PRO A 284 15.98 10.06 9.68
N PRO A 285 17.24 10.30 9.28
CA PRO A 285 17.99 9.32 8.48
C PRO A 285 18.07 7.96 9.21
N ALA A 286 18.19 6.89 8.44
CA ALA A 286 18.02 5.50 8.88
C ALA A 286 19.18 4.96 9.73
#